data_AF-A0A8T5UYB9-F1
#
_entry.id   AF-A0A8T5UYB9-F1
#
_cell.length_a   1.000
_cell.length_b   1.000
_cell.length_c   1.000
_cell.angle_alpha   90.00
_cell.angle_beta   90.00
_cell.angle_gamma   90.00
#
_symmetry.space_group_name_H-M   'P 1'
#
loop_
_entity.id
_entity.type
_entity.pdbx_description
1 polymer ?
#
loop_
_entity_poly.entity_id
_entity_poly.type
_entity_poly.pdbx_seq_one_letter_code
_entity_poly.pdbx_strand_id
1 'polypeptide(L)'
;MNGLKDVVILKSDGSDIPSQQVLDDDHHSVKASADAKTSDIILEFSSRLALYEFAKSLLHEAVFGSTGQKEFYPLISNGKPLVVEGARLTEDSSRVFAFYPRD
;
A
#
# COMPACT_ATOMS: atom_id res chain seq x y z
N MET A 1 14.05 -15.25 -10.24
CA MET A 1 13.38 -14.09 -9.60
C MET A 1 14.06 -12.84 -10.13
N ASN A 2 13.37 -12.03 -10.94
CA ASN A 2 13.88 -10.68 -11.24
C ASN A 2 13.75 -9.86 -9.95
N GLY A 3 14.86 -9.27 -9.49
CA GLY A 3 14.87 -8.48 -8.26
C GLY A 3 13.96 -7.24 -8.36
N LEU A 4 13.65 -6.67 -7.19
CA LEU A 4 13.00 -5.35 -7.13
C LEU A 4 13.88 -4.32 -7.86
N LYS A 5 13.25 -3.37 -8.54
CA LYS A 5 13.97 -2.28 -9.20
C LYS A 5 14.42 -1.25 -8.18
N ASP A 6 15.64 -0.78 -8.32
CA ASP A 6 16.21 0.35 -7.60
C ASP A 6 15.70 1.69 -8.14
N VAL A 7 15.43 1.77 -9.44
CA VAL A 7 14.78 2.92 -10.08
C VAL A 7 13.27 2.69 -10.24
N VAL A 8 12.49 3.54 -9.57
CA VAL A 8 11.03 3.53 -9.64
C VAL A 8 10.56 4.45 -10.77
N ILE A 9 9.90 3.89 -11.77
CA ILE A 9 9.21 4.65 -12.82
C ILE A 9 7.72 4.60 -12.48
N LEU A 10 7.08 5.77 -12.39
CA LEU A 10 5.66 5.92 -12.06
C LEU A 10 4.90 6.42 -13.29
N LYS A 11 3.72 5.85 -13.54
CA LYS A 11 2.79 6.38 -14.56
C LYS A 11 1.75 7.27 -13.89
N SER A 12 1.43 8.41 -14.51
CA SER A 12 0.43 9.33 -13.98
C SER A 12 -0.96 8.71 -13.85
N ASP A 13 -1.30 7.75 -14.71
CA ASP A 13 -2.57 7.01 -14.67
C ASP A 13 -2.64 5.93 -13.59
N GLY A 14 -1.53 5.64 -12.90
CA GLY A 14 -1.46 4.62 -11.85
C GLY A 14 -1.61 3.18 -12.38
N SER A 15 -1.58 2.96 -13.70
CA SER A 15 -1.81 1.65 -14.32
C SER A 15 -0.75 0.59 -13.97
N ASP A 16 0.32 1.00 -13.31
CA ASP A 16 1.41 0.14 -12.85
C ASP A 16 1.43 -0.05 -11.31
N ILE A 17 0.35 0.31 -10.62
CA ILE A 17 0.19 0.20 -9.16
C ILE A 17 -1.18 -0.43 -8.86
N PRO A 18 -1.23 -1.70 -8.39
CA PRO A 18 -0.09 -2.58 -8.09
C PRO A 18 0.51 -3.22 -9.36
N SER A 19 1.65 -3.89 -9.21
CA SER A 19 2.16 -4.81 -10.23
C SER A 19 1.33 -6.09 -10.35
N GLN A 20 1.41 -6.75 -11.51
CA GLN A 20 0.74 -8.02 -11.77
C GLN A 20 1.13 -9.12 -10.75
N GLN A 21 2.37 -9.11 -10.25
CA GLN A 21 2.82 -10.05 -9.23
C GLN A 21 2.00 -9.95 -7.93
N VAL A 22 1.61 -8.74 -7.52
CA VAL A 22 0.76 -8.54 -6.32
C VAL A 22 -0.72 -8.85 -6.60
N LEU A 23 -1.17 -8.72 -7.85
CA LEU A 23 -2.51 -9.14 -8.25
C LEU A 23 -2.63 -10.68 -8.25
N ASP A 24 -1.60 -11.36 -8.75
CA ASP A 24 -1.58 -12.83 -8.91
C ASP A 24 -1.31 -13.58 -7.59
N ASP A 25 -0.58 -12.98 -6.65
CA ASP A 25 -0.24 -13.56 -5.35
C ASP A 25 -0.89 -12.77 -4.21
N ASP A 26 -1.92 -13.38 -3.59
CA ASP A 26 -2.65 -12.78 -2.48
C ASP A 26 -1.90 -12.78 -1.14
N HIS A 27 -0.73 -13.45 -1.08
CA HIS A 27 0.15 -13.36 0.08
C HIS A 27 0.67 -11.94 0.29
N HIS A 28 0.92 -11.17 -0.79
CA HIS A 28 1.52 -9.83 -0.70
C HIS A 28 0.55 -8.83 -0.08
N SER A 29 0.78 -8.54 1.20
CA SER A 29 -0.12 -7.78 2.06
C SER A 29 0.65 -7.01 3.12
N VAL A 30 -0.04 -6.05 3.72
CA VAL A 30 0.42 -5.29 4.88
C VAL A 30 -0.64 -5.40 5.98
N LYS A 31 -0.20 -5.63 7.21
CA LYS A 31 -1.02 -5.46 8.39
C LYS A 31 -0.66 -4.15 9.07
N ALA A 32 -1.65 -3.28 9.27
CA ALA A 32 -1.49 -2.05 10.02
C ALA A 32 -2.13 -2.19 11.40
N SER A 33 -1.39 -1.88 12.46
CA SER A 33 -1.90 -1.91 13.84
C SER A 33 -1.30 -0.77 14.66
N ALA A 34 -1.96 -0.42 15.76
CA ALA A 34 -1.45 0.52 16.73
C ALA A 34 -1.37 -0.17 18.09
N ASP A 35 -0.22 -0.07 18.76
CA ASP A 35 -0.05 -0.56 20.12
C ASP A 35 -0.44 0.55 21.10
N ALA A 36 -1.55 0.37 21.80
CA ALA A 36 -2.06 1.34 22.75
C ALA A 36 -1.15 1.55 23.99
N LYS A 37 -0.25 0.61 24.29
CA LYS A 37 0.66 0.71 25.44
C LYS A 37 1.91 1.51 25.10
N THR A 38 2.46 1.31 23.90
CA THR A 38 3.68 1.99 23.47
C THR A 38 3.41 3.22 22.60
N SER A 39 2.18 3.39 22.14
CA SER A 39 1.78 4.41 21.14
C SER A 39 2.48 4.22 19.79
N ASP A 40 2.98 3.01 19.51
CA ASP A 40 3.63 2.69 18.25
C ASP A 40 2.60 2.39 17.16
N ILE A 41 2.93 2.81 15.93
CA ILE A 41 2.24 2.37 14.72
C ILE A 41 3.11 1.29 14.07
N ILE A 42 2.51 0.13 13.84
CA ILE A 42 3.21 -1.04 13.31
C ILE A 42 2.65 -1.35 11.93
N LEU A 43 3.52 -1.40 10.93
CA LEU A 43 3.24 -1.87 9.59
C LEU A 43 4.01 -3.16 9.33
N GLU A 44 3.31 -4.30 9.34
CA GLU A 44 3.90 -5.61 9.12
C GLU A 44 3.67 -6.03 7.66
N PHE A 45 4.74 -6.06 6.88
CA PHE A 45 4.67 -6.46 5.46
C PHE A 45 4.98 -7.96 5.32
N SER A 46 4.14 -8.67 4.59
CA SER A 46 4.33 -10.11 4.36
C SER A 46 5.50 -10.41 3.41
N SER A 47 5.92 -9.43 2.61
CA SER A 47 7.04 -9.56 1.67
C SER A 47 7.70 -8.22 1.38
N ARG A 48 8.94 -8.26 0.86
CA ARG A 48 9.63 -7.06 0.35
C ARG A 48 8.87 -6.42 -0.82
N LEU A 49 8.13 -7.22 -1.60
CA LEU A 49 7.31 -6.71 -2.70
C LEU A 49 6.10 -5.95 -2.19
N ALA A 50 5.44 -6.42 -1.11
CA ALA A 50 4.35 -5.69 -0.49
C ALA A 50 4.80 -4.33 0.05
N LEU A 51 5.98 -4.27 0.70
CA LEU A 51 6.59 -3.01 1.12
C LEU A 51 6.88 -2.08 -0.06
N TYR A 52 7.46 -2.63 -1.13
CA TYR A 52 7.80 -1.87 -2.33
C TYR A 52 6.56 -1.24 -3.00
N GLU A 53 5.48 -2.00 -3.19
CA GLU A 53 4.25 -1.48 -3.82
C GLU A 53 3.51 -0.47 -2.92
N PHE A 54 3.51 -0.69 -1.60
CA PHE A 54 2.98 0.30 -0.64
C PHE A 54 3.75 1.62 -0.74
N ALA A 55 5.09 1.56 -0.74
CA ALA A 55 5.94 2.75 -0.91
C ALA A 55 5.75 3.40 -2.29
N LYS A 56 5.61 2.60 -3.35
CA LYS A 56 5.35 3.09 -4.70
C LYS A 56 4.02 3.82 -4.81
N SER A 57 2.97 3.34 -4.13
CA SER A 57 1.68 4.03 -4.05
C SER A 57 1.79 5.39 -3.35
N LEU A 58 2.54 5.47 -2.24
CA LEU A 58 2.81 6.75 -1.58
C LEU A 58 3.59 7.72 -2.48
N LEU A 59 4.60 7.22 -3.20
CA LEU A 59 5.36 8.02 -4.16
C LEU A 59 4.48 8.51 -5.32
N HIS A 60 3.56 7.68 -5.81
CA HIS A 60 2.60 8.08 -6.83
C HIS A 60 1.69 9.21 -6.35
N GLU A 61 1.14 9.11 -5.14
CA GLU A 61 0.36 10.20 -4.55
C GLU A 61 1.20 11.48 -4.37
N ALA A 62 2.46 11.36 -3.95
CA ALA A 62 3.33 12.53 -3.78
C ALA A 62 3.64 13.26 -5.10
N VAL A 63 3.68 12.54 -6.23
CA VAL A 63 4.04 13.11 -7.55
C VAL A 63 2.80 13.55 -8.35
N PHE A 64 1.70 12.81 -8.26
CA PHE A 64 0.51 13.01 -9.10
C PHE A 64 -0.79 13.23 -8.32
N GLY A 65 -0.77 13.06 -6.99
CA GLY A 65 -1.93 13.20 -6.13
C GLY A 65 -2.44 14.63 -6.06
N SER A 66 -3.73 14.78 -5.80
CA SER A 66 -4.42 16.09 -5.78
C SER A 66 -5.37 16.26 -4.60
N THR A 67 -5.54 15.23 -3.78
CA THR A 67 -6.60 15.20 -2.76
C THR A 67 -6.15 15.80 -1.42
N GLY A 68 -4.83 15.83 -1.17
CA GLY A 68 -4.23 16.20 0.13
C GLY A 68 -4.19 15.04 1.13
N GLN A 69 -4.55 13.83 0.68
CA GLN A 69 -4.46 12.63 1.50
C GLN A 69 -4.30 11.34 0.67
N LYS A 70 -3.76 10.29 1.28
CA LYS A 70 -3.88 8.91 0.81
C LYS A 70 -4.52 8.06 1.89
N GLU A 71 -5.54 7.30 1.53
CA GLU A 71 -6.16 6.34 2.43
C GLU A 71 -5.87 4.91 1.96
N PHE A 72 -5.39 4.07 2.88
CA PHE A 72 -5.33 2.63 2.70
C PHE A 72 -6.26 1.99 3.71
N TYR A 73 -7.15 1.10 3.25
CA TYR A 73 -8.11 0.42 4.10
C TYR A 73 -8.26 -1.04 3.69
N PRO A 74 -8.58 -1.94 4.65
CA PRO A 74 -8.91 -3.31 4.30
C PRO A 74 -10.23 -3.35 3.53
N LEU A 75 -10.21 -4.00 2.37
CA LEU A 75 -11.40 -4.27 1.57
C LEU A 75 -11.46 -5.76 1.29
N ILE A 76 -12.47 -6.45 1.83
CA ILE A 76 -12.61 -7.89 1.69
C ILE A 76 -13.72 -8.20 0.67
N SER A 77 -13.44 -9.11 -0.26
CA SER A 77 -14.44 -9.65 -1.19
C SER A 77 -14.28 -11.16 -1.26
N ASN A 78 -15.37 -11.90 -1.05
CA ASN A 78 -15.38 -13.37 -1.02
C ASN A 78 -14.31 -13.97 -0.09
N GLY A 79 -14.12 -13.37 1.09
CA GLY A 79 -13.12 -13.81 2.07
C GLY A 79 -11.66 -13.53 1.70
N LYS A 80 -11.41 -12.78 0.62
CA LYS A 80 -10.06 -12.40 0.19
C LYS A 80 -9.86 -10.89 0.30
N PRO A 81 -8.75 -10.42 0.90
CA PRO A 81 -8.41 -9.01 0.89
C PRO A 81 -8.03 -8.57 -0.53
N LEU A 82 -8.62 -7.47 -0.99
CA LEU A 82 -8.38 -6.86 -2.29
C LEU A 82 -7.27 -5.81 -2.20
N VAL A 83 -6.68 -5.48 -3.36
CA VAL A 83 -5.78 -4.34 -3.46
C VAL A 83 -6.59 -3.05 -3.55
N VAL A 84 -6.28 -2.12 -2.67
CA VAL A 84 -6.85 -0.77 -2.61
C VAL A 84 -5.68 0.21 -2.68
N GLU A 85 -5.73 1.15 -3.63
CA GLU A 85 -4.70 2.17 -3.78
C GLU A 85 -3.27 1.57 -3.84
N GLY A 86 -3.09 0.45 -4.54
CA GLY A 86 -1.77 -0.19 -4.70
C GLY A 86 -1.30 -1.12 -3.59
N ALA A 87 -2.02 -1.22 -2.47
CA ALA A 87 -1.67 -2.12 -1.37
C ALA A 87 -2.85 -3.01 -0.93
N ARG A 88 -2.54 -4.17 -0.36
CA ARG A 88 -3.53 -5.12 0.17
C ARG A 88 -3.43 -5.12 1.69
N LEU A 89 -4.44 -4.59 2.38
CA LEU A 89 -4.52 -4.63 3.84
C LEU A 89 -5.22 -5.91 4.31
N THR A 90 -4.72 -6.54 5.37
CA THR A 90 -5.40 -7.69 6.00
C THR A 90 -6.70 -7.26 6.66
N GLU A 91 -7.68 -8.17 6.79
CA GLU A 91 -9.01 -7.87 7.35
C GLU A 91 -8.96 -7.23 8.74
N ASP A 92 -7.99 -7.62 9.57
CA ASP A 92 -7.77 -7.11 10.92
C ASP A 92 -6.92 -5.83 10.98
N SER A 93 -6.59 -5.23 9.83
CA SER A 93 -5.80 -4.01 9.76
C SER A 93 -6.59 -2.77 10.17
N SER A 94 -5.92 -1.88 10.89
CA SER A 94 -6.32 -0.47 10.99
C SER A 94 -6.20 0.20 9.62
N ARG A 95 -7.00 1.25 9.39
CA ARG A 95 -6.81 2.12 8.23
C ARG A 95 -5.55 2.95 8.39
N VAL A 96 -4.88 3.23 7.28
CA VAL A 96 -3.71 4.10 7.23
C VAL A 96 -4.07 5.35 6.44
N PHE A 97 -3.82 6.51 7.04
CA PHE A 97 -3.99 7.80 6.39
C PHE A 97 -2.63 8.50 6.30
N ALA A 98 -2.28 8.98 5.10
CA ALA A 98 -1.18 9.90 4.89
C ALA A 98 -1.76 11.25 4.50
N PHE A 99 -1.69 12.25 5.37
CA PHE A 99 -2.14 13.62 5.10
C PHE A 99 -0.96 14.50 4.70
N TYR A 100 -1.18 15.40 3.75
CA TYR A 100 -0.19 16.38 3.33
C TYR A 100 -0.86 17.69 2.90
N PRO A 101 -0.18 18.85 3.05
CA PRO A 101 -0.75 20.12 2.62
C PRO A 101 -1.00 20.12 1.11
N ARG A 102 -2.07 20.79 0.67
CA ARG A 102 -2.23 21.12 -0.74
C ARG A 102 -1.31 22.29 -1.04
N ASP A 103 -0.49 22.15 -2.07
CA ASP A 103 0.25 23.27 -2.66
C ASP A 103 -0.71 24.23 -3.39
#